data_AF-A0A5C7B3E9-F1
#
_entry.id   AF-A0A5C7B3E9-F1
#
_cell.length_a   1.000
_cell.length_b   1.000
_cell.length_c   1.000
_cell.angle_alpha   90.00
_cell.angle_beta   90.00
_cell.angle_gamma   90.00
#
_symmetry.space_group_name_H-M   'P 1'
#
loop_
_entity.id
_entity.type
_entity.pdbx_description
1 polymer ?
#
loop_
_entity_poly.entity_id
_entity_poly.type
_entity_poly.pdbx_seq_one_letter_code
_entity_poly.pdbx_strand_id
1 'polypeptide(L)'
;MTEFITSLIGELLFWREDYKFSKRKKARREFEKENNLPRKLMIHPIWKLLGIFLIIIFVARLIIGYFFFSDYGEKKTVEKINEIELILEKEKNSLGIYPEKLKTIIRNNPLRKKITLDYWNNEFFYENKENGLGYVLISKGKDGILKTEDDINGIKNMP
;
A
#
# COMPACT_ATOMS: atom_id res chain seq x y z
N MET A 1 11.45 38.56 -14.79
CA MET A 1 11.98 38.77 -16.16
C MET A 1 12.26 37.44 -16.86
N THR A 2 12.95 36.49 -16.21
CA THR A 2 13.22 35.13 -16.72
C THR A 2 11.95 34.29 -16.96
N GLU A 3 10.98 34.34 -16.06
CA GLU A 3 9.69 33.64 -16.22
C GLU A 3 8.88 34.14 -17.43
N PHE A 4 8.88 35.46 -17.65
CA PHE A 4 8.22 36.05 -18.81
C PHE A 4 8.87 35.61 -20.13
N ILE A 5 10.21 35.65 -20.21
CA ILE A 5 10.95 35.21 -21.40
C ILE A 5 10.73 33.72 -21.68
N THR A 6 10.77 32.87 -20.65
CA THR A 6 10.54 31.42 -20.80
C THR A 6 9.12 31.09 -21.22
N SER A 7 8.10 31.78 -20.69
CA SER A 7 6.70 31.65 -21.14
C SER A 7 6.55 32.00 -22.62
N LEU A 8 7.12 33.14 -23.04
CA LEU A 8 7.02 33.63 -24.41
C LEU A 8 7.68 32.68 -25.43
N ILE A 9 8.85 32.14 -25.07
CA ILE A 9 9.52 31.11 -25.88
C ILE A 9 8.70 29.82 -25.94
N GLY A 10 8.09 29.41 -24.82
CA GLY A 10 7.24 28.23 -24.76
C GLY A 10 6.02 28.33 -25.67
N GLU A 11 5.31 29.46 -25.63
CA GLU A 11 4.16 29.74 -26.49
C GLU A 11 4.54 29.73 -27.98
N LEU A 12 5.66 30.37 -28.34
CA LEU A 12 6.14 30.39 -29.72
C LEU A 12 6.47 28.99 -30.24
N LEU A 13 7.12 28.15 -29.43
CA LEU A 13 7.42 26.76 -29.78
C LEU A 13 6.15 25.93 -29.95
N PHE A 14 5.14 26.14 -29.09
CA PHE A 14 3.86 25.46 -29.18
C PHE A 14 3.14 25.79 -30.50
N TRP A 15 3.05 27.07 -30.83
CA TRP A 15 2.48 27.54 -32.10
C TRP A 15 3.20 26.96 -33.32
N ARG A 16 4.53 26.89 -33.27
CA ARG A 16 5.34 26.31 -34.35
C ARG A 16 5.01 24.83 -34.57
N GLU A 17 4.90 24.03 -33.52
CA GLU A 17 4.60 22.60 -33.62
C GLU A 17 3.15 22.35 -34.07
N ASP A 18 2.19 23.14 -33.58
CA ASP A 18 0.78 23.02 -34.00
C ASP A 18 0.62 23.38 -35.48
N TYR A 19 1.23 24.48 -35.92
CA TYR A 19 1.25 24.87 -37.33
C TYR A 19 1.85 23.77 -38.22
N LYS A 20 3.00 23.22 -37.82
CA LYS A 20 3.68 22.13 -38.53
C LYS A 20 2.83 20.86 -38.60
N PHE A 21 2.14 20.52 -37.51
CA PHE A 21 1.23 19.38 -37.45
C PHE A 21 0.02 19.59 -38.38
N SER A 22 -0.61 20.77 -38.34
CA SER A 22 -1.73 21.14 -39.20
C SER A 22 -1.36 21.05 -40.68
N LYS A 23 -0.20 21.61 -41.07
CA LYS A 23 0.31 21.53 -42.45
C LYS A 23 0.52 20.08 -42.91
N ARG A 24 1.13 19.24 -42.08
CA ARG A 24 1.33 17.80 -42.37
C ARG A 24 0.02 17.05 -42.50
N LYS A 25 -0.93 17.33 -41.61
CA LYS A 25 -2.27 16.73 -41.64
C LYS A 25 -2.99 17.08 -42.93
N LYS A 26 -2.96 18.35 -43.35
CA LYS A 26 -3.59 18.81 -44.60
C LYS A 26 -3.01 18.11 -45.82
N ALA A 27 -1.68 18.14 -45.97
CA ALA A 27 -0.99 17.45 -47.08
C ALA A 27 -1.30 15.95 -47.14
N ARG A 28 -1.38 15.30 -45.97
CA ARG A 28 -1.76 13.88 -45.90
C ARG A 28 -3.20 13.63 -46.34
N ARG A 29 -4.15 14.51 -46.01
CA ARG A 29 -5.56 14.37 -46.41
C ARG A 29 -5.75 14.59 -47.91
N GLU A 30 -5.00 15.49 -48.51
CA GLU A 30 -4.98 15.69 -49.97
C GLU A 30 -4.46 14.42 -50.66
N PHE A 31 -3.31 13.90 -50.23
CA PHE A 31 -2.76 12.64 -50.74
C PHE A 31 -3.70 11.42 -50.57
N GLU A 32 -4.38 11.30 -49.43
CA GLU A 32 -5.35 10.22 -49.18
C GLU A 32 -6.57 10.29 -50.10
N LYS A 33 -7.04 11.51 -50.44
CA LYS A 33 -8.14 11.70 -51.39
C LYS A 33 -7.74 11.38 -52.83
N GLU A 34 -6.56 11.82 -53.25
CA GLU A 34 -6.03 11.55 -54.60
C GLU A 34 -5.82 10.06 -54.86
N ASN A 35 -5.37 9.32 -53.84
CA ASN A 35 -5.04 7.90 -53.96
C ASN A 35 -6.15 6.95 -53.47
N ASN A 36 -7.35 7.47 -53.14
CA ASN A 36 -8.47 6.68 -52.58
C ASN A 36 -8.08 5.81 -51.37
N LEU A 37 -7.23 6.32 -50.49
CA LEU A 37 -6.71 5.60 -49.32
C LEU A 37 -7.59 5.81 -48.07
N PRO A 38 -7.66 4.82 -47.16
CA PRO A 38 -8.33 5.01 -45.88
C PRO A 38 -7.61 6.06 -45.02
N ARG A 39 -8.39 6.80 -44.22
CA ARG A 39 -7.88 7.89 -43.38
C ARG A 39 -6.94 7.35 -42.30
N LYS A 40 -5.67 7.78 -42.32
CA LYS A 40 -4.74 7.49 -41.23
C LYS A 40 -5.06 8.31 -39.98
N LEU A 41 -4.94 7.68 -38.81
CA LEU A 41 -5.00 8.36 -37.51
C LEU A 41 -3.68 9.11 -37.27
N MET A 42 -3.75 10.42 -37.06
CA MET A 42 -2.60 11.27 -36.74
C MET A 42 -2.81 11.87 -35.35
N ILE A 43 -2.04 11.43 -34.38
CA ILE A 43 -2.12 11.88 -32.98
C ILE A 43 -1.34 13.18 -32.84
N HIS A 44 -1.97 14.19 -32.25
CA HIS A 44 -1.34 15.49 -31.96
C HIS A 44 -0.14 15.33 -31.02
N PRO A 45 0.95 16.11 -31.17
CA PRO A 45 2.09 16.07 -30.26
C PRO A 45 1.71 16.19 -28.77
N ILE A 46 0.76 17.06 -28.44
CA ILE A 46 0.26 17.26 -27.07
C ILE A 46 -0.32 15.97 -26.49
N TRP A 47 -1.15 15.23 -27.25
CA TRP A 47 -1.73 13.98 -26.79
C TRP A 47 -0.68 12.90 -26.53
N LYS A 48 0.45 12.93 -27.28
CA LYS A 48 1.59 12.05 -27.01
C LYS A 48 2.28 12.41 -25.69
N LEU A 49 2.49 13.70 -25.44
CA LEU A 49 3.07 14.18 -24.18
C LEU A 49 2.18 13.86 -22.98
N LEU A 50 0.87 14.07 -23.11
CA LEU A 50 -0.12 13.69 -22.09
C LEU A 50 -0.09 12.18 -21.83
N GLY A 51 -0.01 11.34 -22.87
CA GLY A 51 0.12 9.90 -22.72
C GLY A 51 1.37 9.50 -21.92
N ILE A 52 2.52 10.08 -22.25
CA ILE A 52 3.78 9.84 -21.51
C ILE A 52 3.65 10.29 -20.05
N PHE A 53 3.08 11.46 -19.81
CA PHE A 53 2.88 12.00 -18.46
C PHE A 53 1.97 11.10 -17.61
N LEU A 54 0.88 10.57 -18.19
CA LEU A 54 0.01 9.61 -17.51
C LEU A 54 0.73 8.31 -17.16
N ILE A 55 1.58 7.80 -18.06
CA ILE A 55 2.40 6.61 -17.78
C ILE A 55 3.36 6.89 -16.61
N ILE A 56 4.00 8.06 -16.58
CA ILE A 56 4.91 8.44 -15.48
C ILE A 56 4.15 8.52 -14.15
N ILE A 57 2.97 9.15 -14.11
CA ILE A 57 2.13 9.21 -12.91
C ILE A 57 1.75 7.81 -12.44
N PHE A 58 1.36 6.94 -13.37
CA PHE A 58 0.97 5.58 -13.05
C PHE A 58 2.12 4.79 -12.43
N VAL A 59 3.31 4.85 -13.04
CA VAL A 59 4.52 4.20 -12.52
C VAL A 59 4.92 4.78 -11.16
N ALA A 60 4.90 6.09 -11.00
CA ALA A 60 5.20 6.74 -9.72
C ALA A 60 4.24 6.29 -8.61
N ARG A 61 2.94 6.16 -8.92
CA ARG A 61 1.93 5.67 -7.97
C ARG A 61 2.18 4.21 -7.58
N LEU A 62 2.61 3.36 -8.50
CA LEU A 62 2.98 1.98 -8.19
C LEU A 62 4.19 1.90 -7.27
N ILE A 63 5.23 2.71 -7.54
CA ILE A 63 6.43 2.77 -6.71
C ILE A 63 6.09 3.25 -5.30
N ILE A 64 5.37 4.37 -5.19
CA ILE A 64 4.91 4.91 -3.90
C ILE A 64 4.07 3.86 -3.18
N GLY A 65 3.10 3.24 -3.87
CA GLY A 65 2.27 2.19 -3.29
C GLY A 65 3.10 1.04 -2.71
N TYR A 66 4.12 0.57 -3.43
CA TYR A 66 5.01 -0.49 -2.97
C TYR A 66 5.76 -0.12 -1.68
N PHE A 67 6.34 1.08 -1.61
CA PHE A 67 7.08 1.53 -0.43
C PHE A 67 6.20 1.77 0.80
N PHE A 68 4.96 2.26 0.62
CA PHE A 68 4.07 2.53 1.76
C PHE A 68 3.32 1.28 2.25
N PHE A 69 3.13 0.26 1.41
CA PHE A 69 2.44 -0.97 1.82
C PHE A 69 3.34 -2.02 2.47
N SER A 70 4.67 -1.94 2.33
CA SER A 70 5.58 -2.97 2.83
C SER A 70 5.41 -3.23 4.34
N ASP A 71 5.33 -2.16 5.13
CA ASP A 71 5.41 -2.26 6.60
C ASP A 71 4.04 -2.13 7.27
N TYR A 72 2.97 -2.00 6.49
CA TYR A 72 1.62 -1.76 7.04
C TYR A 72 1.13 -2.95 7.87
N GLY A 73 1.43 -4.17 7.42
CA GLY A 73 1.01 -5.39 8.12
C GLY A 73 1.71 -5.58 9.47
N GLU A 74 3.00 -5.28 9.54
CA GLU A 74 3.77 -5.33 10.78
C GLU A 74 3.24 -4.31 11.79
N LYS A 75 3.08 -3.04 11.38
CA LYS A 75 2.53 -1.99 12.24
C LYS A 75 1.16 -2.36 12.82
N LYS A 76 0.27 -2.90 11.97
CA LYS A 76 -1.06 -3.36 12.41
C LYS A 76 -0.98 -4.54 13.37
N THR A 77 -0.03 -5.44 13.17
CA THR A 77 0.17 -6.59 14.06
C THR A 77 0.72 -6.15 15.42
N VAL A 78 1.66 -5.21 15.45
CA VAL A 78 2.17 -4.60 16.69
C VAL A 78 1.05 -3.88 17.47
N GLU A 79 0.21 -3.11 16.77
CA GLU A 79 -0.97 -2.47 17.39
C GLU A 79 -1.91 -3.52 18.03
N LYS A 80 -2.17 -4.63 17.34
CA LYS A 80 -2.98 -5.74 17.86
C LYS A 80 -2.33 -6.41 19.06
N ILE A 81 -1.03 -6.66 19.03
CA ILE A 81 -0.28 -7.23 20.15
C ILE A 81 -0.50 -6.33 21.38
N ASN A 82 -0.26 -5.02 21.26
CA ASN A 82 -0.48 -4.07 22.36
C ASN A 82 -1.93 -4.11 22.91
N GLU A 83 -2.93 -4.25 22.04
CA GLU A 83 -4.32 -4.40 22.47
C GLU A 83 -4.54 -5.70 23.28
N ILE A 84 -3.97 -6.81 22.81
CA ILE A 84 -4.02 -8.11 23.50
C ILE A 84 -3.34 -8.02 24.86
N GLU A 85 -2.15 -7.40 24.94
CA GLU A 85 -1.41 -7.22 26.19
C GLU A 85 -2.24 -6.44 27.21
N LEU A 86 -2.86 -5.32 26.80
CA LEU A 86 -3.74 -4.54 27.67
C LEU A 86 -4.94 -5.35 28.18
N ILE A 87 -5.47 -6.27 27.38
CA ILE A 87 -6.58 -7.13 27.79
C ILE A 87 -6.10 -8.23 28.74
N LEU A 88 -4.95 -8.85 28.46
CA LEU A 88 -4.34 -9.87 29.32
C LEU A 88 -3.97 -9.29 30.69
N GLU A 89 -3.44 -8.07 30.75
CA GLU A 89 -3.18 -7.37 32.00
C GLU A 89 -4.45 -7.12 32.81
N LYS A 90 -5.53 -6.68 32.16
CA LYS A 90 -6.84 -6.51 32.82
C LYS A 90 -7.39 -7.83 33.33
N GLU A 91 -7.21 -8.93 32.59
CA GLU A 91 -7.58 -10.26 33.07
C GLU A 91 -6.76 -10.67 34.29
N LYS A 92 -5.43 -10.52 34.25
CA LYS A 92 -4.55 -10.83 35.39
C LYS A 92 -4.90 -10.01 36.61
N ASN A 93 -5.20 -8.71 36.46
CA ASN A 93 -5.62 -7.87 37.58
C ASN A 93 -6.96 -8.31 38.19
N SER A 94 -7.82 -8.97 37.41
CA SER A 94 -9.13 -9.44 37.86
C SER A 94 -9.09 -10.85 38.46
N LEU A 95 -8.26 -11.74 37.90
CA LEU A 95 -8.22 -13.17 38.22
C LEU A 95 -6.95 -13.61 38.97
N GLY A 96 -5.95 -12.73 39.07
CA GLY A 96 -4.61 -13.00 39.62
C GLY A 96 -3.65 -13.70 38.65
N ILE A 97 -4.17 -14.31 37.58
CA ILE A 97 -3.40 -15.11 36.61
C ILE A 97 -3.75 -14.76 35.17
N TYR A 98 -2.81 -14.99 34.26
CA TYR A 98 -3.08 -14.98 32.82
C TYR A 98 -3.87 -16.24 32.42
N PRO A 99 -4.77 -16.14 31.41
CA PRO A 99 -5.57 -17.27 30.95
C PRO A 99 -4.70 -18.39 30.35
N GLU A 100 -5.19 -19.63 30.39
CA GLU A 100 -4.49 -20.76 29.74
C GLU A 100 -4.52 -20.68 28.21
N LYS A 101 -5.58 -20.08 27.65
CA LYS A 101 -5.80 -19.98 26.20
C LYS A 101 -6.13 -18.54 25.83
N LEU A 102 -5.53 -18.05 24.75
CA LEU A 102 -5.78 -16.69 24.26
C LEU A 102 -7.26 -16.45 23.93
N LYS A 103 -7.97 -17.45 23.38
CA LYS A 103 -9.41 -17.34 23.03
C LYS A 103 -10.30 -16.96 24.22
N THR A 104 -9.86 -17.20 25.46
CA THR A 104 -10.59 -16.83 26.68
C THR A 104 -10.86 -15.33 26.76
N ILE A 105 -9.95 -14.48 26.24
CA ILE A 105 -10.07 -13.02 26.31
C ILE A 105 -11.23 -12.45 25.48
N ILE A 106 -11.82 -13.26 24.58
CA ILE A 106 -12.96 -12.88 23.75
C ILE A 106 -14.21 -12.72 24.62
N ARG A 107 -14.42 -13.58 25.64
CA ARG A 107 -15.57 -13.55 26.58
C ARG A 107 -16.93 -13.20 25.94
N ASN A 108 -17.25 -13.79 24.78
CA ASN A 108 -18.45 -13.50 23.97
C ASN A 108 -18.61 -12.06 23.45
N ASN A 109 -17.56 -11.24 23.48
CA ASN A 109 -17.58 -9.90 22.91
C ASN A 109 -17.40 -9.95 21.38
N PRO A 110 -18.40 -9.52 20.57
CA PRO A 110 -18.30 -9.55 19.12
C PRO A 110 -17.16 -8.68 18.56
N LEU A 111 -16.79 -7.59 19.25
CA LEU A 111 -15.69 -6.71 18.84
C LEU A 111 -14.32 -7.39 18.94
N ARG A 112 -14.20 -8.45 19.77
CA ARG A 112 -12.94 -9.16 20.01
C ARG A 112 -12.81 -10.46 19.21
N LYS A 113 -13.79 -10.83 18.39
CA LYS A 113 -13.79 -12.13 17.67
C LYS A 113 -12.55 -12.36 16.81
N LYS A 114 -11.97 -11.30 16.25
CA LYS A 114 -10.79 -11.36 15.37
C LYS A 114 -9.49 -10.99 16.06
N ILE A 115 -9.49 -10.84 17.39
CA ILE A 115 -8.30 -10.41 18.13
C ILE A 115 -7.22 -11.49 18.17
N THR A 116 -7.61 -12.76 18.02
CA THR A 116 -6.67 -13.90 18.02
C THR A 116 -5.97 -14.10 16.66
N LEU A 117 -6.25 -13.23 15.68
CA LEU A 117 -5.68 -13.29 14.35
C LEU A 117 -4.80 -12.07 14.12
N ASP A 118 -3.65 -12.26 13.46
CA ASP A 118 -2.74 -11.18 13.08
C ASP A 118 -3.26 -10.40 11.84
N TYR A 119 -2.41 -9.59 11.20
CA TYR A 119 -2.78 -8.89 9.96
C TYR A 119 -2.95 -9.83 8.75
N TRP A 120 -2.16 -10.90 8.69
CA TRP A 120 -2.16 -11.90 7.62
C TRP A 120 -3.16 -13.04 7.83
N ASN A 121 -4.01 -12.91 8.85
CA ASN A 121 -5.06 -13.87 9.22
C ASN A 121 -4.52 -15.22 9.74
N ASN A 122 -3.31 -15.22 10.28
CA ASN A 122 -2.74 -16.34 11.05
C ASN A 122 -3.18 -16.23 12.52
N GLU A 123 -3.39 -17.37 13.18
CA GLU A 123 -3.61 -17.40 14.62
C GLU A 123 -2.30 -17.05 15.37
N PHE A 124 -2.39 -16.14 16.35
CA PHE A 124 -1.30 -15.86 17.27
C PHE A 124 -0.92 -17.12 18.04
N PHE A 125 0.37 -17.38 18.15
CA PHE A 125 0.89 -18.38 19.08
C PHE A 125 0.88 -17.78 20.48
N TYR A 126 0.19 -18.46 21.39
CA TYR A 126 0.09 -18.07 22.79
C TYR A 126 0.40 -19.26 23.68
N GLU A 127 1.32 -19.07 24.62
CA GLU A 127 1.67 -20.05 25.62
C GLU A 127 1.76 -19.39 27.00
N ASN A 128 1.02 -19.97 27.95
CA ASN A 128 1.05 -19.54 29.33
C ASN A 128 2.33 -20.09 30.02
N LYS A 129 3.03 -19.25 30.78
CA LYS A 129 4.25 -19.63 31.50
C LYS A 129 4.07 -19.50 33.01
N GLU A 130 4.84 -20.30 33.75
CA GLU A 130 4.99 -20.18 35.19
C GLU A 130 3.64 -20.23 35.94
N ASN A 131 2.76 -21.16 35.55
CA ASN A 131 1.41 -21.33 36.14
C ASN A 131 0.55 -20.04 36.12
N GLY A 132 0.60 -19.28 35.03
CA GLY A 132 -0.22 -18.08 34.85
C GLY A 132 0.43 -16.78 35.27
N LEU A 133 1.71 -16.81 35.67
CA LEU A 133 2.45 -15.63 36.08
C LEU A 133 3.02 -14.83 34.89
N GLY A 134 3.33 -15.53 33.79
CA GLY A 134 3.84 -14.96 32.54
C GLY A 134 3.18 -15.56 31.29
N TYR A 135 3.51 -15.02 30.12
CA TYR A 135 3.07 -15.57 28.83
C TYR A 135 4.06 -15.27 27.71
N VAL A 136 3.96 -16.06 26.64
CA VAL A 136 4.59 -15.80 25.35
C VAL A 136 3.48 -15.57 24.33
N LEU A 137 3.57 -14.46 23.59
CA LEU A 137 2.69 -14.12 22.49
C LEU A 137 3.52 -13.82 21.24
N ILE A 138 3.29 -14.56 20.15
CA ILE A 138 4.07 -14.47 18.91
C ILE A 138 3.11 -14.45 17.71
N SER A 139 3.33 -13.51 16.80
CA SER A 139 2.73 -13.52 15.47
C SER A 139 3.65 -14.26 14.51
N LYS A 140 3.10 -15.17 13.70
CA LYS A 140 3.84 -15.92 12.67
C LYS A 140 4.19 -15.10 11.42
N GLY A 141 4.12 -13.78 11.52
CA GLY A 141 4.37 -12.88 10.40
C GLY A 141 3.62 -13.19 9.09
N LYS A 142 4.28 -12.86 7.98
CA LYS A 142 3.76 -13.01 6.62
C LYS A 142 3.87 -14.44 6.10
N ASP A 143 4.88 -15.18 6.52
CA ASP A 143 5.16 -16.56 6.10
C ASP A 143 4.25 -17.60 6.78
N GLY A 144 3.68 -17.27 7.94
CA GLY A 144 2.80 -18.15 8.70
C GLY A 144 3.54 -19.29 9.42
N ILE A 145 4.85 -19.22 9.54
CA ILE A 145 5.71 -20.25 10.14
C ILE A 145 6.31 -19.69 11.43
N LEU A 146 6.31 -20.50 12.51
CA LEU A 146 6.95 -20.10 13.77
C LEU A 146 8.47 -20.30 13.72
N LYS A 147 9.19 -19.43 14.43
CA LYS A 147 10.64 -19.37 14.59
C LYS A 147 11.37 -18.93 13.32
N THR A 148 10.82 -17.94 12.63
CA THR A 148 11.42 -17.32 11.46
C THR A 148 11.73 -15.84 11.73
N GLU A 149 12.44 -15.18 10.82
CA GLU A 149 12.78 -13.76 10.95
C GLU A 149 11.55 -12.83 10.88
N ASP A 150 10.45 -13.33 10.31
CA ASP A 150 9.17 -12.61 10.15
C ASP A 150 8.33 -12.59 11.46
N ASP A 151 8.76 -13.30 12.50
CA ASP A 151 8.02 -13.40 13.76
C ASP A 151 8.01 -12.06 14.54
N ILE A 152 6.82 -11.65 14.99
CA ILE A 152 6.64 -10.45 15.82
C ILE A 152 6.26 -10.85 17.23
N ASN A 153 7.10 -10.47 18.20
CA ASN A 153 7.02 -10.91 19.58
C ASN A 153 6.42 -9.86 20.52
N GLY A 154 5.45 -10.26 21.34
CA GLY A 154 4.98 -9.56 22.54
C GLY A 154 5.28 -10.41 23.77
N ILE A 155 6.54 -10.41 24.22
CA ILE A 155 6.98 -11.24 25.34
C ILE A 155 6.93 -10.42 26.62
N LYS A 156 6.18 -10.90 27.60
CA LYS A 156 6.17 -10.33 28.95
C LYS A 156 6.66 -11.38 29.95
N ASN A 157 7.94 -11.26 30.30
CA ASN A 157 8.53 -11.95 31.44
C ASN A 157 8.26 -11.13 32.72
N MET A 158 8.26 -11.76 33.90
CA MET A 158 8.28 -10.99 35.15
C MET A 158 9.56 -10.14 35.25
N PRO A 159 9.50 -8.96 35.89
CA PRO A 159 10.69 -8.28 36.40
C PRO A 159 11.38 -9.10 37.50
#